data_AF-A0A8C0FHE1-F1
#
_entry.id   AF-A0A8C0FHE1-F1
#
_cell.length_a   1.000
_cell.length_b   1.000
_cell.length_c   1.000
_cell.angle_alpha   90.00
_cell.angle_beta   90.00
_cell.angle_gamma   90.00
#
_symmetry.space_group_name_H-M   'P 1'
#
loop_
_entity.id
_entity.type
_entity.pdbx_description
1 polymer ?
#
loop_
_entity_poly.entity_id
_entity_poly.type
_entity_poly.pdbx_seq_one_letter_code
_entity_poly.pdbx_strand_id
1 'polypeptide(L)'
;PLNLVSQTLNVTEEKFVLDTLAGCIEYKSLLDVVVNAFFVRDGRYCLISELICYLATFQLEELGLQHFSRIVKSLDTAKMQKFLRFFFNALYLNTWIKDEWSQFYDSLYVKENWIDPLLRWQPKVQQLIGQLTDKLNNRTTTVKTSTVTQPKEFNLTVPKPRAIPIPLLIPVLEKRPPVPPSTYKPPKEKKQLEEIKTKNRRKAEVSVLCSCSTLSFLLNCFFCNYIHSLSSQIDNIPIKLNAAAILREGALYQRKMEQELKRIEHLLQGAGDPSEFLEWQKQMRGKDLEEQLSEIECRRLQGKLSHEEAVLAHQNVIQENKMKADLMREKKAELMHLYAEKRLQEQKEMRELVEQVVEGHKNTKQAKIKLQKYKQQIVQEVCEESRELLRQALEEEEEKLKKRYELIQQIRAIESLPSVRHKFVDLTETGGHGLICEMSIVELRERLALLREAQKAAEEEKRDQIIHEKQAKEQLLLDKLDQISLFRAELGRAAALNPLRRKTSREQNTALL
;
A
#
# COMPACT_ATOMS: atom_id res chain seq x y z
N PRO A 1 -10.30 2.39 5.70
CA PRO A 1 -10.90 2.90 4.44
C PRO A 1 -12.41 3.18 4.49
N LEU A 2 -13.04 3.22 5.67
CA LEU A 2 -14.49 3.41 5.80
C LEU A 2 -14.92 4.89 5.87
N ASN A 3 -14.05 5.78 6.38
CA ASN A 3 -14.32 7.22 6.56
C ASN A 3 -14.25 8.03 5.24
N LEU A 4 -14.86 7.54 4.16
CA LEU A 4 -14.84 8.20 2.84
C LEU A 4 -16.11 7.95 2.00
N VAL A 5 -17.18 7.48 2.63
CA VAL A 5 -18.53 7.30 2.02
C VAL A 5 -19.60 8.16 2.74
N SER A 6 -19.29 8.71 3.92
CA SER A 6 -20.19 9.54 4.75
C SER A 6 -20.41 10.96 4.21
N GLN A 7 -20.47 11.14 2.90
CA GLN A 7 -20.84 12.40 2.24
C GLN A 7 -21.79 12.08 1.09
N THR A 8 -22.99 12.68 1.15
CA THR A 8 -24.15 12.44 0.28
C THR A 8 -24.65 10.98 0.26
N LEU A 9 -25.36 10.60 1.32
CA LEU A 9 -26.42 9.58 1.27
C LEU A 9 -27.78 10.29 1.43
N ASN A 10 -28.83 9.72 0.86
CA ASN A 10 -30.20 10.19 1.08
C ASN A 10 -30.74 9.72 2.44
N VAL A 11 -31.68 10.45 3.04
CA VAL A 11 -32.28 10.11 4.36
C VAL A 11 -32.90 8.70 4.40
N THR A 12 -33.34 8.18 3.24
CA THR A 12 -33.82 6.80 3.07
C THR A 12 -32.70 5.77 3.07
N GLU A 13 -31.52 6.11 2.54
CA GLU A 13 -30.34 5.25 2.47
C GLU A 13 -29.65 5.17 3.84
N GLU A 14 -29.59 6.29 4.57
CA GLU A 14 -29.06 6.32 5.94
C GLU A 14 -29.90 5.45 6.89
N LYS A 15 -31.24 5.53 6.79
CA LYS A 15 -32.15 4.62 7.52
C LYS A 15 -31.88 3.16 7.16
N PHE A 16 -31.93 2.81 5.87
CA PHE A 16 -31.66 1.44 5.41
C PHE A 16 -30.32 0.88 5.93
N VAL A 17 -29.27 1.69 5.98
CA VAL A 17 -27.97 1.28 6.55
C VAL A 17 -28.04 1.07 8.07
N LEU A 18 -28.73 1.94 8.81
CA LEU A 18 -28.94 1.78 10.26
C LEU A 18 -29.79 0.55 10.58
N ASP A 19 -30.89 0.34 9.85
CA ASP A 19 -31.80 -0.79 10.00
C ASP A 19 -31.07 -2.12 9.69
N THR A 20 -30.27 -2.15 8.61
CA THR A 20 -29.38 -3.29 8.28
C THR A 20 -28.38 -3.57 9.40
N LEU A 21 -27.77 -2.54 9.99
CA LEU A 21 -26.78 -2.69 11.08
C LEU A 21 -27.44 -3.12 12.39
N ALA A 22 -28.65 -2.67 12.69
CA ALA A 22 -29.45 -3.14 13.83
C ALA A 22 -29.76 -4.64 13.68
N GLY A 23 -30.27 -5.07 12.53
CA GLY A 23 -30.52 -6.49 12.24
C GLY A 23 -29.26 -7.37 12.28
N CYS A 24 -28.09 -6.84 11.89
CA CYS A 24 -26.81 -7.53 12.06
C CYS A 24 -26.42 -7.74 13.54
N ILE A 25 -26.89 -6.89 14.46
CA ILE A 25 -26.67 -7.01 15.91
C ILE A 25 -27.70 -7.95 16.54
N GLU A 26 -28.97 -7.84 16.15
CA GLU A 26 -30.07 -8.68 16.66
C GLU A 26 -29.88 -10.16 16.30
N TYR A 27 -29.61 -10.46 15.03
CA TYR A 27 -29.42 -11.84 14.54
C TYR A 27 -27.96 -12.32 14.67
N LYS A 28 -27.13 -11.65 15.48
CA LYS A 28 -25.68 -11.89 15.51
C LYS A 28 -25.30 -13.35 15.77
N SER A 29 -25.94 -14.05 16.71
CA SER A 29 -25.64 -15.46 17.01
C SER A 29 -25.81 -16.38 15.77
N LEU A 30 -26.86 -16.15 15.00
CA LEU A 30 -27.18 -16.88 13.76
C LEU A 30 -26.16 -16.58 12.64
N LEU A 31 -25.72 -15.32 12.55
CA LEU A 31 -24.69 -14.89 11.58
C LEU A 31 -23.30 -15.42 11.97
N ASP A 32 -22.95 -15.38 13.25
CA ASP A 32 -21.67 -15.86 13.80
C ASP A 32 -21.44 -17.35 13.50
N VAL A 33 -22.48 -18.20 13.50
CA VAL A 33 -22.40 -19.61 13.06
C VAL A 33 -21.81 -19.73 11.65
N VAL A 34 -22.36 -18.99 10.69
CA VAL A 34 -21.92 -19.04 9.28
C VAL A 34 -20.57 -18.36 9.10
N VAL A 35 -20.38 -17.20 9.74
CA VAL A 35 -19.19 -16.36 9.56
C VAL A 35 -17.95 -16.98 10.20
N ASN A 36 -18.05 -17.55 11.41
CA ASN A 36 -16.91 -18.22 12.05
C ASN A 36 -16.50 -19.49 11.29
N ALA A 37 -17.45 -20.30 10.83
CA ALA A 37 -17.15 -21.46 9.99
C ALA A 37 -16.48 -21.07 8.65
N PHE A 38 -16.89 -19.93 8.05
CA PHE A 38 -16.20 -19.37 6.89
C PHE A 38 -14.77 -18.92 7.21
N PHE A 39 -14.56 -18.22 8.34
CA PHE A 39 -13.23 -17.76 8.76
C PHE A 39 -12.27 -18.91 9.11
N VAL A 40 -12.75 -19.98 9.75
CA VAL A 40 -11.96 -21.21 10.00
C VAL A 40 -11.48 -21.84 8.69
N ARG A 41 -12.29 -21.76 7.62
CA ARG A 41 -11.99 -22.39 6.32
C ARG A 41 -11.14 -21.54 5.37
N ASP A 42 -11.41 -20.24 5.28
CA ASP A 42 -10.77 -19.34 4.30
C ASP A 42 -9.76 -18.34 4.95
N GLY A 43 -9.62 -18.38 6.28
CA GLY A 43 -8.51 -17.77 7.04
C GLY A 43 -8.43 -16.24 7.01
N ARG A 44 -9.51 -15.53 6.62
CA ARG A 44 -9.47 -14.08 6.38
C ARG A 44 -10.69 -13.35 6.94
N TYR A 45 -10.49 -12.70 8.10
CA TYR A 45 -11.48 -11.81 8.72
C TYR A 45 -12.00 -10.75 7.75
N CYS A 46 -13.32 -10.70 7.62
CA CYS A 46 -14.04 -9.74 6.79
C CYS A 46 -15.31 -9.31 7.52
N LEU A 47 -15.32 -8.19 8.23
CA LEU A 47 -16.54 -7.66 8.89
C LEU A 47 -17.73 -7.48 7.91
N ILE A 48 -17.42 -7.39 6.62
CA ILE A 48 -18.38 -7.27 5.53
C ILE A 48 -19.11 -8.61 5.25
N SER A 49 -18.58 -9.78 5.64
CA SER A 49 -19.30 -11.05 5.48
C SER A 49 -20.45 -11.21 6.48
N GLU A 50 -20.41 -10.56 7.65
CA GLU A 50 -21.55 -10.51 8.58
C GLU A 50 -22.74 -9.78 7.91
N LEU A 51 -22.48 -8.56 7.42
CA LEU A 51 -23.48 -7.74 6.74
C LEU A 51 -23.97 -8.36 5.40
N ILE A 52 -23.10 -9.02 4.63
CA ILE A 52 -23.51 -9.72 3.40
C ILE A 52 -24.22 -11.05 3.71
N CYS A 53 -23.97 -11.69 4.86
CA CYS A 53 -24.76 -12.81 5.34
C CYS A 53 -26.18 -12.34 5.68
N TYR A 54 -26.32 -11.31 6.53
CA TYR A 54 -27.62 -10.72 6.89
C TYR A 54 -28.42 -10.25 5.66
N LEU A 55 -27.76 -9.57 4.72
CA LEU A 55 -28.40 -9.13 3.48
C LEU A 55 -28.80 -10.29 2.55
N ALA A 56 -28.16 -11.45 2.68
CA ALA A 56 -28.48 -12.65 1.91
C ALA A 56 -29.58 -13.52 2.58
N THR A 57 -29.68 -13.52 3.91
CA THR A 57 -30.69 -14.28 4.67
C THR A 57 -32.03 -13.56 4.78
N PHE A 58 -32.04 -12.29 5.18
CA PHE A 58 -33.27 -11.58 5.56
C PHE A 58 -33.74 -10.59 4.49
N GLN A 59 -32.82 -9.89 3.84
CA GLN A 59 -33.14 -8.78 2.92
C GLN A 59 -33.15 -9.16 1.43
N LEU A 60 -32.78 -10.39 1.06
CA LEU A 60 -32.57 -10.76 -0.35
C LEU A 60 -33.87 -10.76 -1.19
N GLU A 61 -35.01 -11.06 -0.57
CA GLU A 61 -36.34 -11.02 -1.20
C GLU A 61 -36.82 -9.57 -1.39
N GLU A 62 -36.65 -8.70 -0.38
CA GLU A 62 -37.11 -7.30 -0.38
C GLU A 62 -36.22 -6.40 -1.26
N LEU A 63 -34.90 -6.50 -1.10
CA LEU A 63 -33.91 -5.66 -1.80
C LEU A 63 -33.67 -6.14 -3.24
N GLY A 64 -33.85 -7.44 -3.49
CA GLY A 64 -33.79 -8.07 -4.79
C GLY A 64 -32.38 -8.26 -5.37
N LEU A 65 -32.23 -9.31 -6.17
CA LEU A 65 -30.95 -9.74 -6.75
C LEU A 65 -30.17 -8.62 -7.47
N GLN A 66 -30.84 -7.66 -8.11
CA GLN A 66 -30.17 -6.59 -8.86
C GLN A 66 -29.42 -5.62 -7.94
N HIS A 67 -30.03 -5.19 -6.83
CA HIS A 67 -29.37 -4.32 -5.86
C HIS A 67 -28.32 -5.09 -5.06
N PHE A 68 -28.63 -6.32 -4.65
CA PHE A 68 -27.67 -7.22 -4.02
C PHE A 68 -26.43 -7.42 -4.91
N SER A 69 -26.63 -7.61 -6.23
CA SER A 69 -25.52 -7.72 -7.19
C SER A 69 -24.69 -6.45 -7.31
N ARG A 70 -25.30 -5.26 -7.24
CA ARG A 70 -24.55 -3.98 -7.22
C ARG A 70 -23.69 -3.86 -5.95
N ILE A 71 -24.27 -4.14 -4.78
CA ILE A 71 -23.55 -4.15 -3.49
C ILE A 71 -22.37 -5.12 -3.55
N VAL A 72 -22.61 -6.39 -3.87
CA VAL A 72 -21.58 -7.43 -3.98
C VAL A 72 -20.48 -7.08 -5.00
N LYS A 73 -20.83 -6.46 -6.14
CA LYS A 73 -19.86 -6.05 -7.18
C LYS A 73 -19.07 -4.78 -6.81
N SER A 74 -19.50 -4.01 -5.82
CA SER A 74 -18.75 -2.86 -5.28
C SER A 74 -17.65 -3.26 -4.28
N LEU A 75 -17.76 -4.48 -3.73
CA LEU A 75 -16.87 -5.03 -2.72
C LEU A 75 -15.69 -5.81 -3.34
N ASP A 76 -14.82 -6.35 -2.49
CA ASP A 76 -13.68 -7.19 -2.92
C ASP A 76 -14.18 -8.46 -3.61
N THR A 77 -14.12 -8.45 -4.95
CA THR A 77 -14.70 -9.49 -5.81
C THR A 77 -14.18 -10.90 -5.50
N ALA A 78 -12.92 -11.03 -5.09
CA ALA A 78 -12.32 -12.33 -4.78
C ALA A 78 -12.80 -12.87 -3.42
N LYS A 79 -12.99 -11.99 -2.44
CA LYS A 79 -13.56 -12.38 -1.13
C LYS A 79 -15.05 -12.69 -1.24
N MET A 80 -15.82 -11.88 -1.97
CA MET A 80 -17.25 -12.09 -2.15
C MET A 80 -17.55 -13.36 -2.96
N GLN A 81 -16.79 -13.65 -4.01
CA GLN A 81 -16.89 -14.91 -4.76
C GLN A 81 -16.69 -16.12 -3.85
N LYS A 82 -15.67 -16.10 -2.98
CA LYS A 82 -15.42 -17.15 -1.98
C LYS A 82 -16.57 -17.29 -0.98
N PHE A 83 -16.98 -16.19 -0.35
CA PHE A 83 -18.03 -16.18 0.66
C PHE A 83 -19.37 -16.68 0.10
N LEU A 84 -19.82 -16.16 -1.05
CA LEU A 84 -21.09 -16.59 -1.65
C LEU A 84 -21.05 -18.05 -2.11
N ARG A 85 -19.89 -18.54 -2.60
CA ARG A 85 -19.71 -19.96 -2.96
C ARG A 85 -19.70 -20.89 -1.72
N PHE A 86 -19.26 -20.39 -0.57
CA PHE A 86 -19.36 -21.12 0.70
C PHE A 86 -20.81 -21.14 1.21
N PHE A 87 -21.45 -19.97 1.28
CA PHE A 87 -22.77 -19.82 1.89
C PHE A 87 -23.91 -20.41 1.04
N PHE A 88 -23.95 -20.13 -0.27
CA PHE A 88 -24.96 -20.70 -1.19
C PHE A 88 -24.59 -22.11 -1.68
N ASN A 89 -24.02 -22.93 -0.80
CA ASN A 89 -23.84 -24.37 -1.03
C ASN A 89 -25.00 -25.15 -0.39
N ALA A 90 -25.85 -25.75 -1.25
CA ALA A 90 -27.00 -26.53 -0.82
C ALA A 90 -26.65 -27.66 0.18
N LEU A 91 -25.44 -28.23 0.13
CA LEU A 91 -25.02 -29.25 1.09
C LEU A 91 -24.87 -28.67 2.51
N TYR A 92 -24.34 -27.45 2.64
CA TYR A 92 -24.14 -26.81 3.94
C TYR A 92 -25.45 -26.21 4.47
N LEU A 93 -26.27 -25.61 3.60
CA LEU A 93 -27.59 -25.10 3.94
C LEU A 93 -28.54 -26.19 4.45
N ASN A 94 -28.52 -27.40 3.86
CA ASN A 94 -29.41 -28.50 4.28
C ASN A 94 -28.87 -29.39 5.41
N THR A 95 -27.62 -29.21 5.82
CA THR A 95 -27.02 -29.93 6.96
C THR A 95 -26.66 -28.92 8.05
N TRP A 96 -25.37 -28.79 8.40
CA TRP A 96 -24.92 -28.11 9.61
C TRP A 96 -25.41 -26.67 9.77
N ILE A 97 -25.64 -25.89 8.70
CA ILE A 97 -26.20 -24.53 8.85
C ILE A 97 -27.63 -24.60 9.40
N LYS A 98 -28.47 -25.49 8.83
CA LYS A 98 -29.83 -25.73 9.34
C LYS A 98 -29.78 -26.31 10.75
N ASP A 99 -28.89 -27.26 11.01
CA ASP A 99 -28.83 -27.95 12.30
C ASP A 99 -28.38 -27.01 13.44
N GLU A 100 -27.35 -26.18 13.21
CA GLU A 100 -26.90 -25.14 14.14
C GLU A 100 -27.96 -24.03 14.32
N TRP A 101 -28.61 -23.57 13.23
CA TRP A 101 -29.71 -22.60 13.35
C TRP A 101 -30.93 -23.18 14.08
N SER A 102 -31.15 -24.50 14.01
CA SER A 102 -32.18 -25.22 14.76
C SER A 102 -31.88 -25.36 16.27
N GLN A 103 -30.70 -24.93 16.74
CA GLN A 103 -30.42 -24.80 18.18
C GLN A 103 -31.00 -23.50 18.75
N PHE A 104 -31.21 -22.47 17.92
CA PHE A 104 -31.68 -21.14 18.33
C PHE A 104 -33.17 -20.91 18.05
N TYR A 105 -33.73 -21.59 17.04
CA TYR A 105 -35.11 -21.45 16.57
C TYR A 105 -35.69 -22.81 16.17
N ASP A 106 -37.01 -22.95 16.11
CA ASP A 106 -37.65 -24.21 15.69
C ASP A 106 -37.23 -24.64 14.27
N SER A 107 -36.92 -25.92 14.10
CA SER A 107 -36.35 -26.46 12.85
C SER A 107 -37.30 -26.38 11.66
N LEU A 108 -38.63 -26.35 11.90
CA LEU A 108 -39.63 -26.06 10.86
C LEU A 108 -39.53 -24.59 10.42
N TYR A 109 -39.56 -23.67 11.38
CA TYR A 109 -39.43 -22.23 11.14
C TYR A 109 -38.12 -21.87 10.42
N VAL A 110 -36.99 -22.43 10.86
CA VAL A 110 -35.66 -22.29 10.23
C VAL A 110 -35.69 -22.76 8.77
N LYS A 111 -36.32 -23.91 8.51
CA LYS A 111 -36.40 -24.47 7.16
C LYS A 111 -37.21 -23.57 6.23
N GLU A 112 -38.45 -23.26 6.61
CA GLU A 112 -39.42 -22.58 5.75
C GLU A 112 -39.09 -21.11 5.52
N ASN A 113 -38.58 -20.40 6.53
CA ASN A 113 -38.35 -18.96 6.44
C ASN A 113 -36.92 -18.58 6.00
N TRP A 114 -35.92 -19.46 6.20
CA TRP A 114 -34.53 -19.13 5.88
C TRP A 114 -33.89 -20.10 4.88
N ILE A 115 -33.93 -21.41 5.11
CA ILE A 115 -33.26 -22.37 4.23
C ILE A 115 -33.92 -22.47 2.85
N ASP A 116 -35.23 -22.66 2.79
CA ASP A 116 -35.97 -22.81 1.52
C ASP A 116 -35.88 -21.54 0.65
N PRO A 117 -35.97 -20.29 1.18
CA PRO A 117 -35.68 -19.07 0.42
C PRO A 117 -34.23 -18.98 -0.07
N LEU A 118 -33.22 -19.33 0.75
CA LEU A 118 -31.81 -19.34 0.31
C LEU A 118 -31.58 -20.34 -0.83
N LEU A 119 -32.21 -21.51 -0.79
CA LEU A 119 -32.18 -22.51 -1.86
C LEU A 119 -32.91 -22.00 -3.13
N ARG A 120 -34.06 -21.33 -2.99
CA ARG A 120 -34.81 -20.69 -4.08
C ARG A 120 -34.02 -19.59 -4.79
N TRP A 121 -33.17 -18.85 -4.06
CA TRP A 121 -32.26 -17.86 -4.64
C TRP A 121 -30.92 -18.44 -5.13
N GLN A 122 -30.52 -19.63 -4.68
CA GLN A 122 -29.26 -20.29 -5.03
C GLN A 122 -28.89 -20.25 -6.52
N PRO A 123 -29.71 -20.70 -7.49
CA PRO A 123 -29.31 -20.73 -8.91
C PRO A 123 -29.00 -19.34 -9.48
N LYS A 124 -29.74 -18.31 -9.01
CA LYS A 124 -29.52 -16.91 -9.40
C LYS A 124 -28.23 -16.35 -8.79
N VAL A 125 -27.88 -16.74 -7.56
CA VAL A 125 -26.60 -16.37 -6.94
C VAL A 125 -25.43 -17.14 -7.55
N GLN A 126 -25.59 -18.39 -7.99
CA GLN A 126 -24.55 -19.12 -8.73
C GLN A 126 -24.23 -18.45 -10.08
N GLN A 127 -25.23 -17.93 -10.80
CA GLN A 127 -24.99 -17.11 -12.00
C GLN A 127 -24.15 -15.84 -11.68
N LEU A 128 -24.39 -15.22 -10.53
CA LEU A 128 -23.61 -14.08 -10.04
C LEU A 128 -22.17 -14.48 -9.67
N ILE A 129 -21.97 -15.63 -9.02
CA ILE A 129 -20.65 -16.19 -8.70
C ILE A 129 -19.85 -16.45 -9.99
N GLY A 130 -20.50 -16.95 -11.06
CA GLY A 130 -19.91 -17.03 -12.40
C GLY A 130 -19.38 -15.69 -12.88
N GLN A 131 -20.23 -14.65 -12.92
CA GLN A 131 -19.84 -13.29 -13.32
C GLN A 131 -18.71 -12.68 -12.48
N LEU A 132 -18.55 -13.06 -11.20
CA LEU A 132 -17.41 -12.66 -10.38
C LEU A 132 -16.14 -13.45 -10.72
N THR A 133 -16.28 -14.73 -11.05
CA THR A 133 -15.18 -15.62 -11.47
C THR A 133 -14.57 -15.14 -12.79
N ASP A 134 -15.41 -14.85 -13.78
CA ASP A 134 -14.95 -14.34 -15.09
C ASP A 134 -14.22 -13.00 -14.95
N LYS A 135 -14.73 -12.11 -14.09
CA LYS A 135 -14.09 -10.83 -13.75
C LYS A 135 -12.76 -10.99 -13.03
N LEU A 136 -12.55 -12.07 -12.29
CA LEU A 136 -11.27 -12.36 -11.64
C LEU A 136 -10.27 -12.88 -12.68
N ASN A 137 -10.67 -13.87 -13.48
CA ASN A 137 -9.82 -14.49 -14.51
C ASN A 137 -9.38 -13.49 -15.59
N ASN A 138 -10.29 -12.61 -16.03
CA ASN A 138 -10.00 -11.57 -17.03
C ASN A 138 -9.11 -10.44 -16.48
N ARG A 139 -8.94 -10.33 -15.16
CA ARG A 139 -8.03 -9.36 -14.53
C ARG A 139 -6.57 -9.77 -14.64
N THR A 140 -6.30 -11.06 -14.85
CA THR A 140 -4.96 -11.62 -15.06
C THR A 140 -4.48 -11.58 -16.51
N THR A 141 -5.39 -11.46 -17.49
CA THR A 141 -5.05 -11.54 -18.92
C THR A 141 -4.80 -10.18 -19.60
N THR A 142 -5.06 -9.04 -18.93
CA THR A 142 -4.79 -7.70 -19.50
C THR A 142 -3.30 -7.30 -19.43
N VAL A 143 -2.41 -8.19 -19.87
CA VAL A 143 -1.07 -7.79 -20.30
C VAL A 143 -1.23 -7.02 -21.60
N LYS A 144 -0.87 -5.73 -21.62
CA LYS A 144 -0.80 -4.96 -22.86
C LYS A 144 0.37 -5.50 -23.69
N THR A 145 0.08 -6.34 -24.68
CA THR A 145 1.03 -6.72 -25.73
C THR A 145 1.37 -5.49 -26.55
N SER A 146 2.50 -4.85 -26.23
CA SER A 146 3.10 -3.83 -27.09
C SER A 146 3.38 -4.45 -28.45
N THR A 147 2.91 -3.81 -29.52
CA THR A 147 3.16 -4.23 -30.90
C THR A 147 4.66 -4.43 -31.14
N VAL A 148 5.06 -5.64 -31.53
CA VAL A 148 6.47 -5.98 -31.78
C VAL A 148 6.97 -5.16 -32.97
N THR A 149 8.01 -4.35 -32.74
CA THR A 149 8.68 -3.59 -33.80
C THR A 149 9.36 -4.55 -34.76
N GLN A 150 8.81 -4.70 -35.98
CA GLN A 150 9.48 -5.47 -37.03
C GLN A 150 10.75 -4.75 -37.50
N PRO A 151 11.90 -5.44 -37.66
CA PRO A 151 13.08 -4.85 -38.26
C PRO A 151 12.79 -4.45 -39.71
N LYS A 152 12.99 -3.19 -40.05
CA LYS A 152 12.99 -2.73 -41.45
C LYS A 152 14.40 -2.90 -41.99
N GLU A 153 14.55 -3.71 -43.03
CA GLU A 153 15.85 -3.95 -43.67
C GLU A 153 16.47 -2.65 -44.19
N PHE A 154 17.80 -2.55 -44.08
CA PHE A 154 18.55 -1.38 -44.54
C PHE A 154 18.92 -1.55 -46.01
N ASN A 155 18.74 -0.48 -46.81
CA ASN A 155 19.08 -0.52 -48.22
C ASN A 155 20.59 -0.73 -48.41
N LEU A 156 20.97 -1.80 -49.10
CA LEU A 156 22.35 -2.10 -49.45
C LEU A 156 22.89 -1.08 -50.47
N THR A 157 23.66 -0.12 -49.96
CA THR A 157 24.70 0.67 -50.64
C THR A 157 24.49 1.06 -52.12
N VAL A 158 24.24 2.35 -52.33
CA VAL A 158 25.00 3.12 -53.33
C VAL A 158 25.90 4.09 -52.56
N PRO A 159 27.24 4.07 -52.75
CA PRO A 159 28.13 4.96 -52.03
C PRO A 159 27.95 6.41 -52.49
N LYS A 160 27.62 7.33 -51.57
CA LYS A 160 27.68 8.77 -51.86
C LYS A 160 29.16 9.17 -52.09
N PRO A 161 29.46 10.01 -53.10
CA PRO A 161 30.82 10.46 -53.35
C PRO A 161 31.37 11.25 -52.16
N ARG A 162 32.67 11.09 -51.86
CA ARG A 162 33.34 11.86 -50.80
C ARG A 162 33.57 13.29 -51.26
N ALA A 163 32.82 14.23 -50.71
CA ALA A 163 33.21 15.63 -50.70
C ALA A 163 34.49 15.80 -49.85
N ILE A 164 35.42 16.63 -50.31
CA ILE A 164 36.60 17.02 -49.52
C ILE A 164 36.12 17.94 -48.38
N PRO A 165 36.49 17.68 -47.11
CA PRO A 165 36.03 18.51 -46.00
C PRO A 165 36.69 19.89 -46.05
N ILE A 166 35.89 20.92 -46.34
CA ILE A 166 36.26 22.32 -46.10
C ILE A 166 36.56 22.49 -44.60
N PRO A 167 37.64 23.18 -44.19
CA PRO A 167 37.90 23.45 -42.78
C PRO A 167 36.71 24.16 -42.13
N LEU A 168 36.11 23.52 -41.13
CA LEU A 168 35.02 24.11 -40.36
C LEU A 168 35.55 25.34 -39.61
N LEU A 169 35.10 26.53 -40.00
CA LEU A 169 35.22 27.73 -39.17
C LEU A 169 34.60 27.40 -37.80
N ILE A 170 35.38 27.54 -36.73
CA ILE A 170 34.95 27.21 -35.37
C ILE A 170 33.71 28.06 -35.07
N PRO A 171 32.53 27.45 -34.82
CA PRO A 171 31.35 28.22 -34.48
C PRO A 171 31.61 29.02 -33.21
N VAL A 172 31.46 30.35 -33.28
CA VAL A 172 31.54 31.21 -32.10
C VAL A 172 30.45 30.76 -31.15
N LEU A 173 30.84 30.14 -30.05
CA LEU A 173 29.92 29.47 -29.15
C LEU A 173 29.00 30.52 -28.52
N GLU A 174 27.72 30.53 -28.91
CA GLU A 174 26.73 31.39 -28.27
C GLU A 174 26.77 31.15 -26.75
N LYS A 175 26.85 32.24 -25.99
CA LYS A 175 26.92 32.16 -24.53
C LYS A 175 25.68 31.43 -24.04
N ARG A 176 25.87 30.24 -23.47
CA ARG A 176 24.79 29.35 -23.04
C ARG A 176 23.73 30.15 -22.26
N PRO A 177 22.43 30.01 -22.58
CA PRO A 177 21.38 30.71 -21.84
C PRO A 177 21.49 30.38 -20.35
N PRO A 178 21.19 31.34 -19.46
CA PRO A 178 21.32 31.15 -18.02
C PRO A 178 20.52 29.93 -17.58
N VAL A 179 21.10 29.12 -16.69
CA VAL A 179 20.50 27.84 -16.24
C VAL A 179 19.07 28.11 -15.75
N PRO A 180 18.05 27.43 -16.31
CA PRO A 180 16.67 27.82 -16.08
C PRO A 180 16.32 27.75 -14.58
N PRO A 181 15.50 28.68 -14.05
CA PRO A 181 15.20 28.78 -12.61
C PRO A 181 14.41 27.59 -12.05
N SER A 182 14.09 26.59 -12.86
CA SER A 182 13.64 25.27 -12.45
C SER A 182 14.76 24.41 -11.84
N THR A 183 16.01 24.55 -12.28
CA THR A 183 17.15 23.73 -11.82
C THR A 183 17.52 24.00 -10.36
N TYR A 184 17.28 25.22 -9.88
CA TYR A 184 17.44 25.60 -8.47
C TYR A 184 16.20 25.30 -7.61
N LYS A 185 15.10 24.81 -8.21
CA LYS A 185 13.91 24.37 -7.46
C LYS A 185 14.01 22.87 -7.20
N PRO A 186 13.76 22.39 -5.96
CA PRO A 186 13.83 20.97 -5.67
C PRO A 186 12.81 20.18 -6.53
N PRO A 187 13.14 18.95 -6.96
CA PRO A 187 12.23 18.12 -7.74
C PRO A 187 10.85 17.94 -7.08
N LYS A 188 9.80 17.77 -7.88
CA LYS A 188 8.41 17.64 -7.38
C LYS A 188 8.28 16.45 -6.42
N GLU A 189 9.05 15.41 -6.69
CA GLU A 189 9.23 14.19 -5.91
C GLU A 189 9.74 14.48 -4.49
N LYS A 190 10.62 15.47 -4.30
CA LYS A 190 11.06 15.89 -2.95
C LYS A 190 9.94 16.55 -2.17
N LYS A 191 9.16 17.45 -2.80
CA LYS A 191 7.99 18.06 -2.17
C LYS A 191 6.90 17.03 -1.86
N GLN A 192 6.67 16.07 -2.75
CA GLN A 192 5.79 14.94 -2.50
C GLN A 192 6.29 14.04 -1.36
N LEU A 193 7.60 13.82 -1.24
CA LEU A 193 8.20 13.13 -0.10
C LEU A 193 8.06 13.90 1.22
N GLU A 194 8.12 15.23 1.20
CA GLU A 194 7.85 16.07 2.39
C GLU A 194 6.36 16.09 2.75
N GLU A 195 5.46 16.15 1.77
CA GLU A 195 4.02 15.94 1.98
C GLU A 195 3.72 14.55 2.53
N ILE A 196 4.35 13.49 2.01
CA ILE A 196 4.17 12.13 2.49
C ILE A 196 4.77 11.98 3.90
N LYS A 197 5.94 12.55 4.18
CA LYS A 197 6.52 12.57 5.53
C LYS A 197 5.64 13.34 6.52
N THR A 198 5.10 14.49 6.17
CA THR A 198 4.20 15.27 7.05
C THR A 198 2.82 14.64 7.20
N LYS A 199 2.25 14.04 6.13
CA LYS A 199 1.02 13.24 6.21
C LYS A 199 1.23 11.96 7.02
N ASN A 200 2.37 11.29 6.91
CA ASN A 200 2.70 10.11 7.72
C ASN A 200 3.04 10.48 9.16
N ARG A 201 3.70 11.62 9.41
CA ARG A 201 3.90 12.17 10.76
C ARG A 201 2.57 12.52 11.41
N ARG A 202 1.68 13.24 10.73
CA ARG A 202 0.32 13.51 11.22
C ARG A 202 -0.49 12.23 11.42
N LYS A 203 -0.36 11.23 10.55
CA LYS A 203 -0.97 9.91 10.76
C LYS A 203 -0.36 9.15 11.94
N ALA A 204 0.93 9.30 12.23
CA ALA A 204 1.57 8.71 13.40
C ALA A 204 1.13 9.43 14.68
N GLU A 205 1.11 10.76 14.70
CA GLU A 205 0.60 11.61 15.78
C GLU A 205 -0.89 11.29 16.05
N VAL A 206 -1.72 11.22 15.01
CA VAL A 206 -3.12 10.77 15.11
C VAL A 206 -3.23 9.29 15.45
N SER A 207 -2.31 8.42 15.05
CA SER A 207 -2.33 7.00 15.47
C SER A 207 -1.89 6.83 16.92
N VAL A 208 -1.06 7.72 17.47
CA VAL A 208 -0.67 7.75 18.89
C VAL A 208 -1.85 8.30 19.73
N LEU A 209 -2.50 9.38 19.26
CA LEU A 209 -3.71 9.92 19.89
C LEU A 209 -4.92 8.96 19.77
N CYS A 210 -5.09 8.27 18.64
CA CYS A 210 -6.21 7.34 18.42
C CYS A 210 -5.96 5.95 19.04
N SER A 211 -4.72 5.48 19.15
CA SER A 211 -4.43 4.29 19.96
C SER A 211 -4.63 4.53 21.46
N CYS A 212 -4.58 5.79 21.91
CA CYS A 212 -5.07 6.17 23.25
C CYS A 212 -6.56 5.88 23.47
N SER A 213 -7.37 5.73 22.40
CA SER A 213 -8.78 5.31 22.49
C SER A 213 -9.04 3.81 22.32
N THR A 214 -8.06 3.00 21.87
CA THR A 214 -8.26 1.57 21.58
C THR A 214 -7.14 0.62 22.01
N LEU A 215 -6.20 1.04 22.87
CA LEU A 215 -5.17 0.14 23.47
C LEU A 215 -5.22 0.08 25.00
N SER A 216 -6.39 -0.27 25.55
CA SER A 216 -6.59 -0.64 26.97
C SER A 216 -5.84 -1.93 27.39
N PHE A 217 -4.94 -2.47 26.58
CA PHE A 217 -4.30 -3.78 26.82
C PHE A 217 -2.78 -3.84 26.55
N LEU A 218 -2.17 -2.86 25.86
CA LEU A 218 -0.72 -2.88 25.55
C LEU A 218 0.06 -1.65 26.05
N LEU A 219 -0.60 -0.61 26.58
CA LEU A 219 0.09 0.54 27.20
C LEU A 219 0.54 0.31 28.66
N ASN A 220 0.13 -0.80 29.29
CA ASN A 220 0.52 -1.14 30.67
C ASN A 220 1.99 -1.60 30.85
N CYS A 221 2.75 -1.83 29.77
CA CYS A 221 4.05 -2.52 29.87
C CYS A 221 5.30 -1.61 29.77
N PHE A 222 5.16 -0.32 29.39
CA PHE A 222 6.32 0.59 29.28
C PHE A 222 6.15 1.96 29.96
N PHE A 223 4.92 2.46 30.17
CA PHE A 223 4.72 3.74 30.90
C PHE A 223 4.58 3.59 32.42
N CYS A 224 4.23 2.39 32.93
CA CYS A 224 4.04 2.16 34.36
C CYS A 224 5.32 2.41 35.19
N ASN A 225 6.50 2.09 34.68
CA ASN A 225 7.77 2.22 35.42
C ASN A 225 8.29 3.66 35.57
N TYR A 226 7.72 4.65 34.86
CA TYR A 226 8.05 6.07 35.05
C TYR A 226 7.01 6.84 35.86
N ILE A 227 5.76 6.39 35.87
CA ILE A 227 4.70 7.02 36.68
C ILE A 227 4.72 6.53 38.13
N HIS A 228 5.19 5.29 38.39
CA HIS A 228 5.22 4.74 39.76
C HIS A 228 6.19 5.46 40.73
N SER A 229 7.19 6.19 40.22
CA SER A 229 8.08 7.05 41.03
C SER A 229 7.50 8.44 41.29
N LEU A 230 6.57 8.92 40.46
CA LEU A 230 5.85 10.19 40.67
C LEU A 230 4.60 10.01 41.54
N SER A 231 3.94 8.84 41.49
CA SER A 231 2.75 8.55 42.30
C SER A 231 3.03 8.48 43.80
N SER A 232 4.29 8.35 44.21
CA SER A 232 4.73 8.37 45.61
C SER A 232 4.80 9.77 46.24
N GLN A 233 4.46 10.84 45.49
CA GLN A 233 4.37 12.22 45.99
C GLN A 233 3.11 12.95 45.49
N ILE A 234 1.99 12.21 45.33
CA ILE A 234 0.66 12.82 45.26
C ILE A 234 -0.04 12.56 46.61
N ASP A 235 0.48 13.24 47.64
CA ASP A 235 -0.14 13.28 48.96
C ASP A 235 -1.54 13.89 48.88
N ASN A 236 -2.55 13.13 49.33
CA ASN A 236 -3.72 13.61 50.07
C ASN A 236 -4.42 14.91 49.61
N ILE A 237 -4.40 15.25 48.31
CA ILE A 237 -5.27 16.30 47.76
C ILE A 237 -6.71 15.76 47.85
N PRO A 238 -7.64 16.44 48.54
CA PRO A 238 -9.04 16.01 48.64
C PRO A 238 -9.78 16.33 47.33
N ILE A 239 -9.40 15.64 46.24
CA ILE A 239 -10.10 15.69 44.97
C ILE A 239 -11.50 15.13 45.20
N LYS A 240 -12.52 15.99 45.05
CA LYS A 240 -13.93 15.61 45.17
C LYS A 240 -14.24 14.49 44.17
N LEU A 241 -14.31 13.26 44.65
CA LEU A 241 -14.54 12.08 43.82
C LEU A 241 -15.96 12.15 43.24
N ASN A 242 -16.06 12.23 41.91
CA ASN A 242 -17.34 12.16 41.22
C ASN A 242 -18.02 10.81 41.54
N ALA A 243 -19.35 10.78 41.63
CA ALA A 243 -20.12 9.56 41.92
C ALA A 243 -19.71 8.37 41.02
N ALA A 244 -19.54 8.62 39.72
CA ALA A 244 -19.09 7.60 38.77
C ALA A 244 -17.63 7.15 38.97
N ALA A 245 -16.76 7.92 39.63
CA ALA A 245 -15.43 7.47 40.04
C ALA A 245 -15.54 6.52 41.23
N ILE A 246 -16.27 6.92 42.28
CA ILE A 246 -16.55 6.12 43.48
C ILE A 246 -17.13 4.75 43.09
N LEU A 247 -18.17 4.73 42.25
CA LEU A 247 -18.83 3.48 41.84
C LEU A 247 -17.93 2.57 40.98
N ARG A 248 -17.08 3.13 40.10
CA ARG A 248 -16.13 2.33 39.30
C ARG A 248 -14.99 1.77 40.13
N GLU A 249 -14.49 2.54 41.10
CA GLU A 249 -13.43 2.10 42.01
C GLU A 249 -13.95 1.05 43.01
N GLY A 250 -15.13 1.27 43.59
CA GLY A 250 -15.82 0.30 44.44
C GLY A 250 -16.10 -1.03 43.71
N ALA A 251 -16.63 -0.97 42.48
CA ALA A 251 -16.85 -2.18 41.67
C ALA A 251 -15.54 -2.91 41.29
N LEU A 252 -14.43 -2.18 41.13
CA LEU A 252 -13.11 -2.76 40.90
C LEU A 252 -12.60 -3.50 42.14
N TYR A 253 -12.75 -2.92 43.34
CA TYR A 253 -12.36 -3.59 44.58
C TYR A 253 -13.28 -4.76 44.95
N GLN A 254 -14.59 -4.67 44.69
CA GLN A 254 -15.52 -5.80 44.86
C GLN A 254 -15.09 -7.00 44.00
N ARG A 255 -14.79 -6.78 42.71
CA ARG A 255 -14.26 -7.83 41.83
C ARG A 255 -12.94 -8.42 42.30
N LYS A 256 -12.05 -7.62 42.90
CA LYS A 256 -10.81 -8.12 43.52
C LYS A 256 -11.08 -8.97 44.76
N MET A 257 -12.00 -8.56 45.64
CA MET A 257 -12.43 -9.38 46.76
C MET A 257 -13.03 -10.70 46.28
N GLU A 258 -13.94 -10.68 45.31
CA GLU A 258 -14.52 -11.90 44.72
C GLU A 258 -13.44 -12.84 44.14
N GLN A 259 -12.34 -12.29 43.61
CA GLN A 259 -11.22 -13.07 43.08
C GLN A 259 -10.34 -13.67 44.19
N GLU A 260 -9.98 -12.91 45.22
CA GLU A 260 -9.19 -13.43 46.34
C GLU A 260 -10.02 -14.38 47.23
N LEU A 261 -11.33 -14.16 47.39
CA LEU A 261 -12.25 -15.09 48.05
C LEU A 261 -12.30 -16.42 47.31
N LYS A 262 -12.51 -16.42 45.98
CA LYS A 262 -12.46 -17.64 45.15
C LYS A 262 -11.09 -18.33 45.19
N ARG A 263 -10.00 -17.56 45.27
CA ARG A 263 -8.66 -18.13 45.47
C ARG A 263 -8.55 -18.83 46.82
N ILE A 264 -9.02 -18.21 47.91
CA ILE A 264 -9.05 -18.82 49.25
C ILE A 264 -9.94 -20.07 49.27
N GLU A 265 -11.12 -20.02 48.64
CA GLU A 265 -12.01 -21.18 48.46
C GLU A 265 -11.32 -22.33 47.74
N HIS A 266 -10.59 -22.07 46.65
CA HIS A 266 -9.85 -23.10 45.93
C HIS A 266 -8.65 -23.65 46.72
N LEU A 267 -7.94 -22.81 47.48
CA LEU A 267 -6.87 -23.26 48.39
C LEU A 267 -7.45 -24.14 49.53
N LEU A 268 -8.61 -23.80 50.07
CA LEU A 268 -9.35 -24.61 51.06
C LEU A 268 -9.87 -25.93 50.46
N GLN A 269 -10.14 -25.97 49.16
CA GLN A 269 -10.46 -27.20 48.40
C GLN A 269 -9.22 -28.05 48.08
N GLY A 270 -8.00 -27.61 48.46
CA GLY A 270 -6.75 -28.34 48.25
C GLY A 270 -6.07 -28.08 46.89
N ALA A 271 -6.46 -27.03 46.15
CA ALA A 271 -5.73 -26.63 44.95
C ALA A 271 -4.34 -26.03 45.29
N GLY A 272 -3.34 -26.29 44.46
CA GLY A 272 -2.02 -25.66 44.57
C GLY A 272 -1.95 -24.27 43.90
N ASP A 273 -1.06 -23.41 44.38
CA ASP A 273 -0.84 -22.08 43.79
C ASP A 273 -0.19 -22.20 42.38
N PRO A 274 -0.79 -21.67 41.30
CA PRO A 274 -0.26 -21.80 39.93
C PRO A 274 0.94 -20.90 39.63
N SER A 275 1.45 -20.17 40.63
CA SER A 275 2.49 -19.15 40.49
C SER A 275 3.78 -19.67 39.85
N GLU A 276 4.27 -20.83 40.30
CA GLU A 276 5.52 -21.44 39.83
C GLU A 276 5.46 -21.79 38.33
N PHE A 277 4.36 -22.40 37.90
CA PHE A 277 4.11 -22.72 36.49
C PHE A 277 4.03 -21.44 35.63
N LEU A 278 3.39 -20.39 36.12
CA LEU A 278 3.30 -19.10 35.42
C LEU A 278 4.63 -18.35 35.38
N GLU A 279 5.54 -18.57 36.33
CA GLU A 279 6.90 -18.03 36.29
C GLU A 279 7.81 -18.82 35.35
N TRP A 280 7.76 -20.16 35.42
CA TRP A 280 8.42 -21.03 34.44
C TRP A 280 7.99 -20.72 33.00
N GLN A 281 6.69 -20.55 32.75
CA GLN A 281 6.18 -20.21 31.42
C GLN A 281 6.71 -18.85 30.92
N LYS A 282 6.90 -17.86 31.80
CA LYS A 282 7.53 -16.57 31.44
C LYS A 282 9.01 -16.75 31.11
N GLN A 283 9.74 -17.55 31.89
CA GLN A 283 11.16 -17.82 31.64
C GLN A 283 11.39 -18.53 30.30
N MET A 284 10.58 -19.56 29.98
CA MET A 284 10.68 -20.26 28.70
C MET A 284 10.41 -19.32 27.52
N ARG A 285 9.32 -18.54 27.56
CA ARG A 285 9.03 -17.51 26.53
C ARG A 285 10.11 -16.44 26.39
N GLY A 286 10.89 -16.18 27.45
CA GLY A 286 12.07 -15.33 27.39
C GLY A 286 13.18 -15.96 26.56
N LYS A 287 13.55 -17.20 26.88
CA LYS A 287 14.55 -17.99 26.14
C LYS A 287 14.17 -18.16 24.67
N ASP A 288 12.93 -18.56 24.39
CA ASP A 288 12.42 -18.73 23.01
C ASP A 288 12.62 -17.46 22.15
N LEU A 289 12.54 -16.27 22.79
CA LEU A 289 12.69 -14.97 22.13
C LEU A 289 14.16 -14.53 22.03
N GLU A 290 14.99 -14.83 23.04
CA GLU A 290 16.44 -14.63 23.00
C GLU A 290 17.10 -15.50 21.91
N GLU A 291 16.68 -16.76 21.79
CA GLU A 291 17.11 -17.69 20.74
C GLU A 291 16.74 -17.16 19.34
N GLN A 292 15.48 -16.75 19.13
CA GLN A 292 15.04 -16.14 17.87
C GLN A 292 15.83 -14.88 17.48
N LEU A 293 16.16 -14.01 18.45
CA LEU A 293 17.00 -12.84 18.19
C LEU A 293 18.42 -13.23 17.79
N SER A 294 18.99 -14.25 18.45
CA SER A 294 20.31 -14.78 18.13
C SER A 294 20.36 -15.38 16.71
N GLU A 295 19.33 -16.13 16.29
CA GLU A 295 19.26 -16.68 14.93
C GLU A 295 19.19 -15.58 13.87
N ILE A 296 18.46 -14.49 14.14
CA ILE A 296 18.34 -13.35 13.23
C ILE A 296 19.70 -12.66 13.06
N GLU A 297 20.48 -12.50 14.14
CA GLU A 297 21.84 -11.97 14.08
C GLU A 297 22.78 -12.93 13.32
N CYS A 298 22.75 -14.23 13.63
CA CYS A 298 23.54 -15.25 12.91
C CYS A 298 23.26 -15.25 11.40
N ARG A 299 21.98 -15.25 11.00
CA ARG A 299 21.57 -15.16 9.58
C ARG A 299 22.03 -13.85 8.92
N ARG A 300 21.98 -12.72 9.66
CA ARG A 300 22.49 -11.41 9.21
C ARG A 300 24.01 -11.39 9.03
N LEU A 301 24.77 -12.06 9.90
CA LEU A 301 26.23 -12.16 9.81
C LEU A 301 26.65 -13.09 8.66
N GLN A 302 26.00 -14.25 8.52
CA GLN A 302 26.20 -15.17 7.39
C GLN A 302 25.96 -14.48 6.04
N GLY A 303 24.93 -13.64 5.94
CA GLY A 303 24.66 -12.83 4.74
C GLY A 303 25.74 -11.78 4.41
N LYS A 304 26.52 -11.31 5.40
CA LYS A 304 27.69 -10.45 5.15
C LYS A 304 28.88 -11.27 4.66
N LEU A 305 29.19 -12.37 5.35
CA LEU A 305 30.32 -13.25 5.00
C LEU A 305 30.17 -13.75 3.55
N SER A 306 28.98 -14.22 3.17
CA SER A 306 28.70 -14.65 1.79
C SER A 306 28.88 -13.54 0.74
N HIS A 307 28.64 -12.27 1.10
CA HIS A 307 28.91 -11.13 0.22
C HIS A 307 30.42 -10.87 0.08
N GLU A 308 31.17 -10.92 1.20
CA GLU A 308 32.62 -10.74 1.21
C GLU A 308 33.34 -11.88 0.46
N GLU A 309 32.92 -13.12 0.65
CA GLU A 309 33.34 -14.31 -0.11
C GLU A 309 33.10 -14.13 -1.62
N ALA A 310 31.91 -13.68 -2.03
CA ALA A 310 31.59 -13.43 -3.43
C ALA A 310 32.45 -12.30 -4.05
N VAL A 311 32.75 -11.26 -3.29
CA VAL A 311 33.66 -10.17 -3.71
C VAL A 311 35.10 -10.70 -3.87
N LEU A 312 35.60 -11.51 -2.95
CA LEU A 312 36.93 -12.13 -3.04
C LEU A 312 37.02 -13.09 -4.23
N ALA A 313 36.02 -13.94 -4.45
CA ALA A 313 35.95 -14.82 -5.62
C ALA A 313 35.98 -14.03 -6.94
N HIS A 314 35.25 -12.92 -7.02
CA HIS A 314 35.28 -12.04 -8.19
C HIS A 314 36.65 -11.36 -8.38
N GLN A 315 37.35 -10.99 -7.31
CA GLN A 315 38.71 -10.45 -7.39
C GLN A 315 39.70 -11.49 -7.92
N ASN A 316 39.62 -12.74 -7.45
CA ASN A 316 40.46 -13.84 -7.92
C ASN A 316 40.27 -14.10 -9.43
N VAL A 317 39.02 -14.14 -9.89
CA VAL A 317 38.69 -14.30 -11.33
C VAL A 317 39.22 -13.12 -12.16
N ILE A 318 39.19 -11.88 -11.66
CA ILE A 318 39.83 -10.73 -12.32
C ILE A 318 41.35 -10.94 -12.42
N GLN A 319 42.01 -11.39 -11.35
CA GLN A 319 43.46 -11.61 -11.35
C GLN A 319 43.87 -12.71 -12.33
N GLU A 320 43.19 -13.87 -12.29
CA GLU A 320 43.42 -14.95 -13.26
C GLU A 320 43.24 -14.48 -14.71
N ASN A 321 42.18 -13.71 -15.00
CA ASN A 321 41.91 -13.25 -16.35
C ASN A 321 42.92 -12.19 -16.84
N LYS A 322 43.52 -11.40 -15.94
CA LYS A 322 44.69 -10.56 -16.27
C LYS A 322 45.89 -11.42 -16.66
N MET A 323 46.30 -12.36 -15.80
CA MET A 323 47.45 -13.24 -16.07
C MET A 323 47.28 -14.01 -17.39
N LYS A 324 46.07 -14.51 -17.68
CA LYS A 324 45.75 -15.18 -18.95
C LYS A 324 45.81 -14.22 -20.15
N ALA A 325 45.34 -12.98 -20.01
CA ALA A 325 45.38 -11.98 -21.07
C ALA A 325 46.81 -11.44 -21.34
N ASP A 326 47.64 -11.33 -20.31
CA ASP A 326 49.03 -10.90 -20.42
C ASP A 326 49.89 -12.00 -21.07
N LEU A 327 49.75 -13.27 -20.65
CA LEU A 327 50.38 -14.43 -21.31
C LEU A 327 49.99 -14.57 -22.79
N MET A 328 48.75 -14.24 -23.14
CA MET A 328 48.29 -14.22 -24.54
C MET A 328 48.83 -13.01 -25.32
N ARG A 329 49.18 -11.90 -24.65
CA ARG A 329 49.86 -10.76 -25.27
C ARG A 329 51.32 -11.06 -25.55
N GLU A 330 52.00 -11.74 -24.63
CA GLU A 330 53.39 -12.22 -24.78
C GLU A 330 53.50 -13.19 -25.97
N LYS A 331 52.70 -14.26 -26.00
CA LYS A 331 52.65 -15.21 -27.12
C LYS A 331 52.32 -14.56 -28.46
N LYS A 332 51.48 -13.52 -28.46
CA LYS A 332 51.20 -12.72 -29.67
C LYS A 332 52.41 -11.88 -30.08
N ALA A 333 53.15 -11.30 -29.13
CA ALA A 333 54.38 -10.56 -29.42
C ALA A 333 55.46 -11.48 -30.03
N GLU A 334 55.68 -12.66 -29.45
CA GLU A 334 56.57 -13.70 -30.00
C GLU A 334 56.22 -14.05 -31.45
N LEU A 335 54.94 -14.34 -31.73
CA LEU A 335 54.46 -14.63 -33.09
C LEU A 335 54.63 -13.44 -34.05
N MET A 336 54.47 -12.20 -33.57
CA MET A 336 54.70 -11.00 -34.39
C MET A 336 56.19 -10.77 -34.67
N HIS A 337 57.09 -11.07 -33.73
CA HIS A 337 58.54 -11.06 -33.96
C HIS A 337 58.95 -12.09 -35.03
N LEU A 338 58.52 -13.34 -34.89
CA LEU A 338 58.77 -14.40 -35.88
C LEU A 338 58.22 -14.06 -37.27
N TYR A 339 57.07 -13.37 -37.35
CA TYR A 339 56.51 -12.93 -38.62
C TYR A 339 57.27 -11.74 -39.22
N ALA A 340 57.79 -10.82 -38.39
CA ALA A 340 58.63 -9.72 -38.84
C ALA A 340 59.99 -10.20 -39.37
N GLU A 341 60.61 -11.18 -38.71
CA GLU A 341 61.84 -11.83 -39.16
C GLU A 341 61.66 -12.50 -40.53
N LYS A 342 60.58 -13.28 -40.71
CA LYS A 342 60.23 -13.87 -42.01
C LYS A 342 59.99 -12.83 -43.09
N ARG A 343 59.26 -11.74 -42.77
CA ARG A 343 59.05 -10.63 -43.72
C ARG A 343 60.36 -9.91 -44.08
N LEU A 344 61.36 -9.91 -43.19
CA LEU A 344 62.68 -9.35 -43.47
C LEU A 344 63.58 -10.31 -44.27
N GLN A 345 63.34 -11.63 -44.19
CA GLN A 345 63.94 -12.65 -45.06
C GLN A 345 63.34 -12.57 -46.48
N GLU A 346 62.01 -12.62 -46.62
CA GLU A 346 61.30 -12.44 -47.89
C GLU A 346 61.70 -11.12 -48.59
N GLN A 347 61.91 -10.04 -47.84
CA GLN A 347 62.38 -8.77 -48.39
C GLN A 347 63.84 -8.78 -48.86
N LYS A 348 64.70 -9.68 -48.37
CA LYS A 348 66.07 -9.86 -48.91
C LYS A 348 66.02 -10.64 -50.21
N GLU A 349 65.34 -11.79 -50.20
CA GLU A 349 65.11 -12.62 -51.38
C GLU A 349 64.47 -11.81 -52.54
N MET A 350 63.44 -11.01 -52.23
CA MET A 350 62.82 -10.12 -53.22
C MET A 350 63.72 -8.96 -53.67
N ARG A 351 64.65 -8.48 -52.85
CA ARG A 351 65.64 -7.46 -53.28
C ARG A 351 66.65 -8.07 -54.24
N GLU A 352 67.19 -9.25 -53.92
CA GLU A 352 68.12 -10.00 -54.77
C GLU A 352 67.47 -10.33 -56.13
N LEU A 353 66.21 -10.78 -56.12
CA LEU A 353 65.45 -11.05 -57.34
C LEU A 353 65.16 -9.77 -58.15
N VAL A 354 64.81 -8.66 -57.48
CA VAL A 354 64.64 -7.35 -58.13
C VAL A 354 65.96 -6.83 -58.70
N GLU A 355 67.09 -7.08 -58.06
CA GLU A 355 68.41 -6.65 -58.52
C GLU A 355 68.80 -7.38 -59.83
N GLN A 356 68.61 -8.70 -59.88
CA GLN A 356 68.73 -9.50 -61.11
C GLN A 356 67.79 -8.98 -62.23
N VAL A 357 66.53 -8.70 -61.90
CA VAL A 357 65.55 -8.14 -62.86
C VAL A 357 65.94 -6.72 -63.31
N VAL A 358 66.54 -5.90 -62.44
CA VAL A 358 67.06 -4.57 -62.75
C VAL A 358 68.27 -4.67 -63.68
N GLU A 359 69.14 -5.65 -63.52
CA GLU A 359 70.22 -5.94 -64.48
C GLU A 359 69.71 -6.37 -65.84
N GLY A 360 68.71 -7.27 -65.88
CA GLY A 360 67.97 -7.58 -67.11
C GLY A 360 67.41 -6.31 -67.76
N HIS A 361 66.80 -5.41 -66.98
CA HIS A 361 66.27 -4.14 -67.48
C HIS A 361 67.35 -3.14 -67.92
N LYS A 362 68.55 -3.12 -67.32
CA LYS A 362 69.69 -2.31 -67.83
C LYS A 362 70.00 -2.75 -69.27
N ASN A 363 70.08 -4.06 -69.51
CA ASN A 363 70.34 -4.65 -70.82
C ASN A 363 69.18 -4.36 -71.81
N THR A 364 67.91 -4.51 -71.40
CA THR A 364 66.76 -4.18 -72.27
C THR A 364 66.66 -2.68 -72.56
N LYS A 365 67.03 -1.80 -71.63
CA LYS A 365 67.07 -0.34 -71.86
C LYS A 365 68.14 0.04 -72.88
N GLN A 366 69.33 -0.56 -72.82
CA GLN A 366 70.36 -0.36 -73.84
C GLN A 366 69.87 -0.80 -75.25
N ALA A 367 69.05 -1.85 -75.35
CA ALA A 367 68.40 -2.23 -76.61
C ALA A 367 67.30 -1.23 -77.02
N LYS A 368 66.42 -0.81 -76.11
CA LYS A 368 65.35 0.16 -76.41
C LYS A 368 65.87 1.54 -76.81
N ILE A 369 66.97 2.02 -76.26
CA ILE A 369 67.59 3.31 -76.63
C ILE A 369 68.07 3.28 -78.10
N LYS A 370 68.60 2.14 -78.58
CA LYS A 370 68.95 1.97 -80.00
C LYS A 370 67.69 2.05 -80.89
N LEU A 371 66.57 1.48 -80.45
CA LEU A 371 65.30 1.43 -81.19
C LEU A 371 64.54 2.77 -81.16
N GLN A 372 64.58 3.53 -80.06
CA GLN A 372 63.94 4.84 -79.97
C GLN A 372 64.56 5.87 -80.91
N LYS A 373 65.88 5.82 -81.16
CA LYS A 373 66.54 6.69 -82.15
C LYS A 373 65.92 6.56 -83.56
N TYR A 374 65.53 5.35 -83.95
CA TYR A 374 64.79 5.13 -85.21
C TYR A 374 63.34 5.63 -85.14
N LYS A 375 62.62 5.44 -84.02
CA LYS A 375 61.21 5.85 -83.92
C LYS A 375 61.00 7.35 -83.74
N GLN A 376 61.96 8.09 -83.19
CA GLN A 376 61.86 9.55 -83.06
C GLN A 376 61.85 10.27 -84.41
N GLN A 377 62.44 9.66 -85.45
CA GLN A 377 62.41 10.16 -86.83
C GLN A 377 60.99 10.15 -87.42
N ILE A 378 60.13 9.23 -87.00
CA ILE A 378 58.79 9.00 -87.56
C ILE A 378 57.71 9.87 -86.87
N VAL A 379 57.84 10.13 -85.57
CA VAL A 379 56.80 10.84 -84.80
C VAL A 379 56.77 12.35 -85.10
N GLN A 380 57.89 12.92 -85.54
CA GLN A 380 57.94 14.33 -85.96
C GLN A 380 57.06 14.59 -87.19
N GLU A 381 56.82 13.58 -88.02
CA GLU A 381 56.03 13.65 -89.26
C GLU A 381 54.50 13.69 -89.01
N VAL A 382 54.03 13.43 -87.78
CA VAL A 382 52.59 13.22 -87.46
C VAL A 382 52.03 14.24 -86.46
N CYS A 383 52.86 14.89 -85.64
CA CYS A 383 52.37 15.76 -84.56
C CYS A 383 51.79 17.10 -85.03
N GLU A 384 51.92 17.47 -86.30
CA GLU A 384 51.47 18.76 -86.84
C GLU A 384 49.95 18.79 -87.12
N GLU A 385 49.32 17.64 -87.36
CA GLU A 385 47.94 17.53 -87.91
C GLU A 385 46.80 17.72 -86.88
N SER A 386 47.08 17.64 -85.58
CA SER A 386 46.04 17.30 -84.56
C SER A 386 45.56 18.42 -83.64
N ARG A 387 46.02 19.67 -83.86
CA ARG A 387 45.94 20.73 -82.82
C ARG A 387 44.69 21.61 -82.81
N GLU A 388 43.79 21.49 -83.79
CA GLU A 388 42.85 22.57 -84.12
C GLU A 388 41.43 22.45 -83.53
N LEU A 389 41.02 21.26 -83.06
CA LEU A 389 39.59 20.93 -82.89
C LEU A 389 38.92 21.26 -81.54
N LEU A 390 39.64 21.65 -80.47
CA LEU A 390 39.14 21.50 -79.09
C LEU A 390 38.27 22.66 -78.52
N ARG A 391 38.06 23.77 -79.23
CA ARG A 391 37.73 25.08 -78.60
C ARG A 391 36.26 25.44 -78.30
N GLN A 392 35.27 24.61 -78.63
CA GLN A 392 33.92 25.13 -78.98
C GLN A 392 32.72 24.85 -78.02
N ALA A 393 32.88 24.27 -76.83
CA ALA A 393 31.76 23.54 -76.18
C ALA A 393 31.49 23.77 -74.66
N LEU A 394 31.28 25.01 -74.16
CA LEU A 394 31.29 25.26 -72.69
C LEU A 394 30.26 26.21 -72.01
N GLU A 395 29.28 26.84 -72.68
CA GLU A 395 28.63 28.07 -72.13
C GLU A 395 27.14 28.02 -71.65
N GLU A 396 26.42 26.88 -71.65
CA GLU A 396 24.92 26.90 -71.74
C GLU A 396 24.01 26.68 -70.47
N GLU A 397 24.49 26.37 -69.25
CA GLU A 397 23.61 25.70 -68.23
C GLU A 397 22.95 26.50 -67.05
N GLU A 398 23.35 27.73 -66.70
CA GLU A 398 23.24 28.16 -65.27
C GLU A 398 21.87 28.61 -64.66
N GLU A 399 20.81 28.95 -65.41
CA GLU A 399 19.80 29.93 -64.91
C GLU A 399 18.65 29.46 -63.96
N LYS A 400 18.33 28.17 -63.84
CA LYS A 400 16.91 27.71 -63.70
C LYS A 400 16.21 27.76 -62.31
N LEU A 401 16.81 28.19 -61.19
CA LEU A 401 16.47 27.61 -59.85
C LEU A 401 15.56 28.33 -58.80
N LYS A 402 15.07 29.58 -58.96
CA LYS A 402 14.85 30.48 -57.78
C LYS A 402 13.46 30.69 -57.10
N LYS A 403 12.30 30.13 -57.50
CA LYS A 403 10.95 30.71 -57.14
C LYS A 403 9.92 29.82 -56.38
N ARG A 404 10.02 29.52 -55.05
CA ARG A 404 9.10 28.50 -54.42
C ARG A 404 8.63 28.53 -52.91
N TYR A 405 8.69 29.61 -52.10
CA TYR A 405 8.66 29.44 -50.61
C TYR A 405 7.42 29.81 -49.72
N GLU A 406 6.57 30.80 -50.02
CA GLU A 406 5.98 31.64 -48.94
C GLU A 406 4.60 31.30 -48.29
N LEU A 407 3.85 30.27 -48.72
CA LEU A 407 2.40 30.14 -48.41
C LEU A 407 1.99 29.80 -46.94
N ILE A 408 2.93 29.33 -46.12
CA ILE A 408 2.78 28.51 -44.88
C ILE A 408 2.27 29.10 -43.53
N GLN A 409 1.47 30.19 -43.42
CA GLN A 409 1.46 30.96 -42.14
C GLN A 409 0.15 31.43 -41.43
N GLN A 410 -1.06 30.99 -41.80
CA GLN A 410 -2.31 31.46 -41.14
C GLN A 410 -3.12 30.34 -40.44
N ILE A 411 -4.23 30.70 -39.78
CA ILE A 411 -5.15 29.84 -38.99
C ILE A 411 -4.62 29.46 -37.59
N ARG A 412 -4.64 30.45 -36.68
CA ARG A 412 -4.67 30.31 -35.22
C ARG A 412 -5.89 31.09 -34.67
N ALA A 413 -6.22 30.84 -33.39
CA ALA A 413 -7.22 31.52 -32.55
C ALA A 413 -8.71 31.11 -32.76
N ILE A 414 -9.59 31.61 -31.88
CA ILE A 414 -11.07 31.36 -31.75
C ILE A 414 -11.36 29.97 -31.09
N GLU A 415 -12.14 29.76 -29.99
CA GLU A 415 -12.97 30.58 -29.05
C GLU A 415 -13.30 29.79 -27.72
N SER A 416 -13.95 30.38 -26.66
CA SER A 416 -14.38 29.62 -25.43
C SER A 416 -15.36 30.28 -24.37
N LEU A 417 -16.29 29.49 -23.75
CA LEU A 417 -16.92 29.52 -22.36
C LEU A 417 -18.36 30.14 -22.01
N PRO A 418 -19.06 29.75 -20.87
CA PRO A 418 -20.52 29.99 -20.53
C PRO A 418 -20.94 30.39 -19.04
N SER A 419 -22.26 30.54 -18.63
CA SER A 419 -22.92 30.37 -17.24
C SER A 419 -24.34 31.06 -17.03
N VAL A 420 -25.07 31.10 -15.85
CA VAL A 420 -25.93 30.05 -15.13
C VAL A 420 -26.84 30.57 -13.90
N ARG A 421 -27.98 29.90 -13.50
CA ARG A 421 -28.72 29.76 -12.14
C ARG A 421 -29.98 30.58 -11.57
N HIS A 422 -30.99 29.83 -10.99
CA HIS A 422 -31.81 29.93 -9.69
C HIS A 422 -33.24 30.59 -9.42
N LYS A 423 -33.81 30.49 -8.17
CA LYS A 423 -35.27 30.56 -7.67
C LYS A 423 -35.49 31.09 -6.18
N PHE A 424 -36.73 31.45 -5.69
CA PHE A 424 -37.38 31.06 -4.36
C PHE A 424 -38.88 31.54 -4.06
N VAL A 425 -39.47 31.30 -2.85
CA VAL A 425 -40.89 31.47 -2.35
C VAL A 425 -40.97 31.79 -0.81
N ASP A 426 -42.13 32.15 -0.19
CA ASP A 426 -42.32 32.39 1.29
C ASP A 426 -43.72 31.92 1.86
N LEU A 427 -43.91 31.92 3.21
CA LEU A 427 -45.08 31.39 3.95
C LEU A 427 -45.50 32.25 5.19
N THR A 428 -46.56 33.06 5.08
CA THR A 428 -47.25 33.69 6.24
C THR A 428 -48.75 33.38 6.35
N GLU A 429 -49.27 32.56 5.43
CA GLU A 429 -50.67 32.14 5.43
C GLU A 429 -50.92 30.97 6.39
N THR A 430 -52.10 30.92 7.00
CA THR A 430 -52.61 29.65 7.54
C THR A 430 -52.94 28.76 6.34
N GLY A 431 -52.43 27.53 6.30
CA GLY A 431 -52.29 26.76 5.05
C GLY A 431 -53.56 26.43 4.27
N GLY A 432 -54.76 26.74 4.77
CA GLY A 432 -56.02 26.67 4.01
C GLY A 432 -56.42 25.25 3.59
N HIS A 433 -56.10 24.24 4.41
CA HIS A 433 -56.31 22.83 4.05
C HIS A 433 -57.72 22.31 4.40
N GLY A 434 -58.54 23.12 5.07
CA GLY A 434 -59.94 22.80 5.38
C GLY A 434 -60.12 21.71 6.45
N LEU A 435 -59.09 21.46 7.27
CA LEU A 435 -59.11 20.40 8.28
C LEU A 435 -59.87 20.87 9.54
N ILE A 436 -60.74 20.00 10.08
CA ILE A 436 -61.58 20.27 11.27
C ILE A 436 -60.74 20.59 12.53
N CYS A 437 -59.43 20.31 12.51
CA CYS A 437 -58.49 20.61 13.59
C CYS A 437 -57.59 21.84 13.30
N GLU A 438 -57.93 22.71 12.33
CA GLU A 438 -57.26 24.00 12.09
C GLU A 438 -57.58 25.02 13.21
N MET A 439 -56.98 24.76 14.38
CA MET A 439 -56.97 25.66 15.53
C MET A 439 -55.93 26.76 15.30
N SER A 440 -56.35 28.02 15.39
CA SER A 440 -55.48 29.18 15.13
C SER A 440 -54.32 29.29 16.13
N ILE A 441 -53.29 30.04 15.75
CA ILE A 441 -52.14 30.42 16.59
C ILE A 441 -52.57 31.12 17.90
N VAL A 442 -53.82 31.59 17.99
CA VAL A 442 -54.40 32.23 19.18
C VAL A 442 -55.10 31.19 20.07
N GLU A 443 -56.02 30.39 19.54
CA GLU A 443 -56.76 29.35 20.30
C GLU A 443 -55.83 28.30 20.91
N LEU A 444 -54.72 28.00 20.23
CA LEU A 444 -53.65 27.13 20.73
C LEU A 444 -53.07 27.61 22.09
N ARG A 445 -53.18 28.90 22.42
CA ARG A 445 -52.60 29.51 23.63
C ARG A 445 -53.43 29.25 24.89
N GLU A 446 -54.74 29.08 24.77
CA GLU A 446 -55.64 28.88 25.91
C GLU A 446 -55.63 27.43 26.39
N ARG A 447 -55.62 26.46 25.46
CA ARG A 447 -55.40 25.03 25.81
C ARG A 447 -54.04 24.81 26.48
N LEU A 448 -53.02 25.60 26.14
CA LEU A 448 -51.73 25.62 26.83
C LEU A 448 -51.77 26.22 28.25
N ALA A 449 -52.85 26.90 28.67
CA ALA A 449 -52.95 27.44 30.03
C ALA A 449 -53.30 26.34 31.05
N LEU A 450 -54.37 25.58 30.83
CA LEU A 450 -54.79 24.49 31.72
C LEU A 450 -53.73 23.39 31.84
N LEU A 451 -53.02 23.09 30.75
CA LEU A 451 -51.91 22.13 30.76
C LEU A 451 -50.76 22.54 31.71
N ARG A 452 -50.53 23.86 31.94
CA ARG A 452 -49.50 24.35 32.85
C ARG A 452 -49.83 24.11 34.32
N GLU A 453 -51.10 23.92 34.67
CA GLU A 453 -51.51 23.70 36.07
C GLU A 453 -51.36 22.22 36.44
N ALA A 454 -51.80 21.31 35.57
CA ALA A 454 -51.51 19.89 35.69
C ALA A 454 -49.99 19.60 35.68
N GLN A 455 -49.20 20.36 34.90
CA GLN A 455 -47.74 20.27 34.90
C GLN A 455 -47.13 20.60 36.27
N LYS A 456 -47.59 21.65 36.98
CA LYS A 456 -47.04 22.05 38.29
C LYS A 456 -47.21 20.96 39.35
N ALA A 457 -48.40 20.38 39.48
CA ALA A 457 -48.63 19.30 40.45
C ALA A 457 -47.73 18.08 40.14
N ALA A 458 -47.63 17.70 38.86
CA ALA A 458 -46.76 16.63 38.39
C ALA A 458 -45.25 17.00 38.39
N GLU A 459 -44.87 18.24 38.68
CA GLU A 459 -43.50 18.63 39.02
C GLU A 459 -43.22 18.46 40.51
N GLU A 460 -44.19 18.73 41.39
CA GLU A 460 -44.01 18.70 42.84
C GLU A 460 -43.80 17.27 43.36
N GLU A 461 -44.62 16.31 42.96
CA GLU A 461 -44.39 14.88 43.27
C GLU A 461 -43.01 14.39 42.78
N LYS A 462 -42.55 14.89 41.62
CA LYS A 462 -41.23 14.56 41.09
C LYS A 462 -40.10 15.22 41.86
N ARG A 463 -40.29 16.42 42.42
CA ARG A 463 -39.29 17.09 43.28
C ARG A 463 -39.04 16.25 44.54
N ASP A 464 -40.09 15.72 45.15
CA ASP A 464 -39.98 14.89 46.36
C ASP A 464 -39.35 13.52 46.07
N GLN A 465 -39.75 12.85 44.98
CA GLN A 465 -39.08 11.64 44.50
C GLN A 465 -37.59 11.88 44.24
N ILE A 466 -37.24 12.99 43.59
CA ILE A 466 -35.85 13.41 43.34
C ILE A 466 -35.08 13.68 44.65
N ILE A 467 -35.73 14.18 45.71
CA ILE A 467 -35.08 14.41 47.02
C ILE A 467 -34.74 13.07 47.69
N HIS A 468 -35.70 12.14 47.77
CA HIS A 468 -35.43 10.82 48.36
C HIS A 468 -34.41 10.01 47.53
N GLU A 469 -34.48 10.06 46.20
CA GLU A 469 -33.47 9.46 45.34
C GLU A 469 -32.07 10.06 45.55
N LYS A 470 -31.95 11.37 45.79
CA LYS A 470 -30.66 12.01 46.10
C LYS A 470 -30.11 11.51 47.43
N GLN A 471 -30.92 11.49 48.48
CA GLN A 471 -30.53 11.00 49.82
C GLN A 471 -30.04 9.55 49.76
N ALA A 472 -30.77 8.66 49.07
CA ALA A 472 -30.36 7.26 48.91
C ALA A 472 -29.06 7.10 48.09
N LYS A 473 -28.87 7.92 47.04
CA LYS A 473 -27.63 7.94 46.25
C LYS A 473 -26.45 8.50 47.04
N GLU A 474 -26.67 9.49 47.90
CA GLU A 474 -25.64 10.07 48.78
C GLU A 474 -25.20 9.06 49.84
N GLN A 475 -26.13 8.37 50.51
CA GLN A 475 -25.83 7.27 51.44
C GLN A 475 -25.02 6.16 50.79
N LEU A 476 -25.47 5.65 49.63
CA LEU A 476 -24.76 4.60 48.89
C LEU A 476 -23.35 5.02 48.47
N LEU A 477 -23.12 6.30 48.17
CA LEU A 477 -21.78 6.81 47.85
C LEU A 477 -20.88 6.92 49.08
N LEU A 478 -21.42 7.20 50.28
CA LEU A 478 -20.68 7.16 51.54
C LEU A 478 -20.24 5.72 51.86
N ASP A 479 -21.16 4.75 51.81
CA ASP A 479 -20.85 3.31 52.02
C ASP A 479 -19.72 2.82 51.10
N LYS A 480 -19.73 3.30 49.84
CA LYS A 480 -18.71 2.95 48.85
C LYS A 480 -17.38 3.68 49.08
N LEU A 481 -17.39 4.93 49.56
CA LEU A 481 -16.18 5.65 49.97
C LEU A 481 -15.51 4.97 51.17
N ASP A 482 -16.29 4.53 52.17
CA ASP A 482 -15.77 3.84 53.34
C ASP A 482 -15.14 2.49 52.96
N GLN A 483 -15.82 1.70 52.12
CA GLN A 483 -15.25 0.48 51.53
C GLN A 483 -13.94 0.75 50.78
N ILE A 484 -13.90 1.79 49.92
CA ILE A 484 -12.69 2.21 49.20
C ILE A 484 -11.56 2.61 50.16
N SER A 485 -11.87 3.31 51.25
CA SER A 485 -10.88 3.77 52.23
C SER A 485 -10.16 2.59 52.90
N LEU A 486 -10.90 1.54 53.25
CA LEU A 486 -10.36 0.31 53.84
C LEU A 486 -9.43 -0.41 52.86
N PHE A 487 -9.83 -0.61 51.60
CA PHE A 487 -8.98 -1.23 50.58
C PHE A 487 -7.71 -0.42 50.29
N ARG A 488 -7.80 0.92 50.25
CA ARG A 488 -6.62 1.79 50.08
C ARG A 488 -5.66 1.65 51.27
N ALA A 489 -6.16 1.59 52.50
CA ALA A 489 -5.34 1.37 53.69
C ALA A 489 -4.68 -0.03 53.71
N GLU A 490 -5.40 -1.08 53.28
CA GLU A 490 -4.85 -2.44 53.16
C GLU A 490 -3.79 -2.54 52.07
N LEU A 491 -4.04 -1.98 50.89
CA LEU A 491 -3.07 -1.95 49.79
C LEU A 491 -1.82 -1.13 50.17
N GLY A 492 -1.97 -0.03 50.91
CA GLY A 492 -0.84 0.72 51.47
C GLY A 492 0.00 -0.12 52.44
N ARG A 493 -0.65 -0.82 53.38
CA ARG A 493 0.02 -1.75 54.32
C ARG A 493 0.74 -2.89 53.59
N ALA A 494 0.10 -3.51 52.60
CA ALA A 494 0.71 -4.57 51.79
C ALA A 494 1.89 -4.05 50.94
N ALA A 495 1.77 -2.86 50.35
CA ALA A 495 2.83 -2.23 49.57
C ALA A 495 4.08 -1.93 50.42
N ALA A 496 3.90 -1.50 51.68
CA ALA A 496 5.01 -1.27 52.62
C ALA A 496 5.74 -2.56 53.04
N LEU A 497 5.04 -3.71 53.11
CA LEU A 497 5.62 -5.00 53.47
C LEU A 497 6.36 -5.69 52.30
N ASN A 498 5.96 -5.43 51.05
CA ASN A 498 6.58 -6.02 49.86
C ASN A 498 8.10 -5.77 49.68
N PRO A 499 8.66 -4.56 49.88
CA PRO A 499 10.11 -4.36 49.77
C PRO A 499 10.89 -5.07 50.88
N LEU A 500 10.31 -5.26 52.08
CA LEU A 500 10.92 -6.04 53.16
C LEU A 500 11.01 -7.52 52.78
N ARG A 501 9.90 -8.12 52.31
CA ARG A 501 9.90 -9.51 51.78
C ARG A 501 10.91 -9.71 50.64
N ARG A 502 11.02 -8.74 49.73
CA ARG A 502 11.99 -8.78 48.62
C ARG A 502 13.45 -8.64 49.06
N LYS A 503 13.72 -8.02 50.22
CA LYS A 503 15.06 -8.04 50.83
C LYS A 503 15.36 -9.42 51.41
N THR A 504 14.49 -9.93 52.28
CA THR A 504 14.72 -11.24 52.93
C THR A 504 14.86 -12.39 51.92
N SER A 505 14.06 -12.43 50.85
CA SER A 505 14.21 -13.46 49.80
C SER A 505 15.47 -13.29 48.94
N ARG A 506 16.01 -12.07 48.81
CA ARG A 506 17.32 -11.85 48.17
C ARG A 506 18.45 -12.28 49.08
N GLU A 507 18.39 -11.87 50.34
CA GLU A 507 19.36 -12.23 51.39
C GLU A 507 19.46 -13.75 51.57
N GLN A 508 18.31 -14.46 51.57
CA GLN A 508 18.23 -15.92 51.56
C GLN A 508 18.86 -16.53 50.29
N ASN A 509 18.52 -16.02 49.10
CA ASN A 509 19.11 -16.53 47.85
C ASN A 509 20.61 -16.24 47.73
N THR A 510 21.14 -15.20 48.39
CA THR A 510 22.59 -14.92 48.49
C THR A 510 23.29 -15.66 49.64
N ALA A 511 22.55 -16.38 50.48
CA ALA A 511 23.08 -17.25 51.54
C ALA A 511 22.96 -18.75 51.17
N LEU A 512 22.44 -19.05 49.98
CA LEU A 512 22.34 -20.38 49.36
C LEU A 512 23.22 -20.51 48.10
N LEU A 513 24.14 -19.56 47.92
CA LEU A 513 25.19 -19.50 46.88
C LEU A 513 26.56 -19.35 47.57
#